data_AF-T0TQU0-F1
#
_entry.id   AF-T0TQU0-F1
#
_cell.length_a   1.000
_cell.length_b   1.000
_cell.length_c   1.000
_cell.angle_alpha   90.00
_cell.angle_beta   90.00
_cell.angle_gamma   90.00
#
_symmetry.space_group_name_H-M   'P 1'
#
loop_
_entity.id
_entity.type
_entity.pdbx_description
1 polymer ?
#
loop_
_entity_poly.entity_id
_entity_poly.type
_entity_poly.pdbx_seq_one_letter_code
_entity_poly.pdbx_strand_id
1 'polypeptide(L)'
;MAKDLGVKPKYVSVDAANRAEFLISNKVDITLANFTVTDERKKQVDFALPYMKVSIGVVSPKDKVIKDVKELEGKTLIVTKGTTAETYFEKNYPNIKLQKYDQYSDAYQALLDGRGDAFSTDNTEVLAWALENKGYEVGITSLGDPDTIAPAVQKGNKELLDFINKDIKKLGEENFFHKDYEKTLHPTYGDSAKADDLVVEGGEVK
;
A
#
# COMPACT_ATOMS: atom_id res chain seq x y z
N MET A 1 18.95 -7.03 0.85
CA MET A 1 19.24 -5.86 1.72
C MET A 1 20.01 -6.19 3.00
N ALA A 2 19.39 -6.48 4.17
CA ALA A 2 20.15 -6.64 5.43
C ALA A 2 21.21 -7.75 5.38
N LYS A 3 20.88 -8.87 4.71
CA LYS A 3 21.82 -9.95 4.40
C LYS A 3 23.00 -9.46 3.56
N ASP A 4 22.76 -8.71 2.49
CA ASP A 4 23.79 -8.17 1.59
C ASP A 4 24.68 -7.11 2.29
N LEU A 5 24.13 -6.41 3.28
CA LEU A 5 24.87 -5.49 4.17
C LEU A 5 25.63 -6.20 5.30
N GLY A 6 25.38 -7.50 5.54
CA GLY A 6 25.97 -8.23 6.67
C GLY A 6 25.48 -7.77 8.05
N VAL A 7 24.28 -7.16 8.11
CA VAL A 7 23.70 -6.61 9.35
C VAL A 7 22.43 -7.35 9.77
N LYS A 8 22.01 -7.16 11.02
CA LYS A 8 20.72 -7.65 11.53
C LYS A 8 19.68 -6.53 11.41
N PRO A 9 18.53 -6.76 10.76
CA PRO A 9 17.49 -5.75 10.70
C PRO A 9 16.83 -5.57 12.07
N LYS A 10 16.55 -4.32 12.44
CA LYS A 10 15.70 -3.97 13.57
C LYS A 10 14.38 -3.43 13.03
N TYR A 11 13.29 -4.15 13.25
CA TYR A 11 11.97 -3.72 12.81
C TYR A 11 11.35 -2.72 13.79
N VAL A 12 10.73 -1.68 13.25
CA VAL A 12 10.02 -0.65 14.00
C VAL A 12 8.62 -0.52 13.39
N SER A 13 7.59 -0.73 14.20
CA SER A 13 6.20 -0.53 13.76
C SER A 13 5.94 0.95 13.51
N VAL A 14 5.18 1.25 12.46
CA VAL A 14 4.84 2.62 12.06
C VAL A 14 3.48 2.65 11.40
N ASP A 15 2.70 3.69 11.73
CA ASP A 15 1.40 3.92 11.12
C ASP A 15 1.56 4.61 9.76
N ALA A 16 0.56 4.50 8.90
CA ALA A 16 0.62 5.04 7.55
C ALA A 16 1.00 6.53 7.52
N ALA A 17 0.47 7.34 8.44
CA ALA A 17 0.74 8.76 8.56
C ALA A 17 2.17 9.10 9.01
N ASN A 18 2.86 8.19 9.71
CA ASN A 18 4.16 8.44 10.34
C ASN A 18 5.36 7.95 9.52
N ARG A 19 5.13 7.31 8.35
CA ARG A 19 6.19 6.72 7.52
C ARG A 19 7.27 7.70 7.10
N ALA A 20 6.89 8.90 6.64
CA ALA A 20 7.85 9.93 6.24
C ALA A 20 8.55 10.53 7.47
N GLU A 21 7.81 10.84 8.53
CA GLU A 21 8.35 11.45 9.74
C GLU A 21 9.41 10.57 10.43
N PHE A 22 9.23 9.24 10.42
CA PHE A 22 10.23 8.34 10.99
C PHE A 22 11.56 8.37 10.23
N LEU A 23 11.54 8.67 8.92
CA LEU A 23 12.76 8.90 8.14
C LEU A 23 13.33 10.30 8.41
N ILE A 24 12.48 11.32 8.46
CA ILE A 24 12.89 12.72 8.70
C ILE A 24 13.58 12.85 10.06
N SER A 25 12.99 12.26 11.10
CA SER A 25 13.50 12.30 12.48
C SER A 25 14.63 11.29 12.79
N ASN A 26 15.15 10.58 11.78
CA ASN A 26 16.19 9.55 11.94
C ASN A 26 15.80 8.40 12.88
N LYS A 27 14.50 8.07 12.96
CA LYS A 27 14.02 6.94 13.77
C LYS A 27 14.22 5.59 13.09
N VAL A 28 14.24 5.56 11.75
CA VAL A 28 14.55 4.40 10.91
C VAL A 28 15.42 4.83 9.73
N ASP A 29 16.22 3.91 9.20
CA ASP A 29 17.09 4.17 8.04
C ASP A 29 16.33 4.03 6.70
N ILE A 30 15.38 3.07 6.66
CA ILE A 30 14.60 2.70 5.49
C ILE A 30 13.16 2.46 5.93
N THR A 31 12.18 2.95 5.15
CA THR A 31 10.80 2.48 5.27
C THR A 31 10.48 1.48 4.15
N LEU A 32 10.03 0.29 4.56
CA LEU A 32 9.44 -0.75 3.72
C LEU A 32 7.96 -0.99 4.11
N ALA A 33 7.32 0.01 4.73
CA ALA A 33 5.95 -0.06 5.20
C ALA A 33 4.95 0.22 4.06
N ASN A 34 4.97 -0.64 3.02
CA ASN A 34 4.12 -0.60 1.83
C ASN A 34 3.84 0.84 1.35
N PHE A 35 4.90 1.58 1.01
CA PHE A 35 4.85 3.02 0.85
C PHE A 35 4.73 3.46 -0.62
N THR A 36 3.55 3.95 -0.99
CA THR A 36 3.27 4.45 -2.35
C THR A 36 4.09 5.68 -2.69
N VAL A 37 4.69 5.67 -3.87
CA VAL A 37 5.47 6.77 -4.43
C VAL A 37 4.51 7.87 -4.89
N THR A 38 4.55 9.04 -4.25
CA THR A 38 3.78 10.21 -4.69
C THR A 38 4.66 11.45 -4.77
N ASP A 39 4.29 12.42 -5.60
CA ASP A 39 5.07 13.67 -5.74
C ASP A 39 5.14 14.48 -4.44
N GLU A 40 4.10 14.44 -3.62
CA GLU A 40 4.12 15.09 -2.31
C GLU A 40 5.11 14.41 -1.37
N ARG A 41 5.12 13.07 -1.32
CA ARG A 41 6.07 12.31 -0.49
C ARG A 41 7.50 12.47 -0.99
N LYS A 42 7.72 12.53 -2.31
CA LYS A 42 9.04 12.81 -2.91
C LYS A 42 9.63 14.16 -2.50
N LYS A 43 8.82 15.13 -2.05
CA LYS A 43 9.36 16.39 -1.50
C LYS A 43 10.00 16.18 -0.11
N GLN A 44 9.52 15.18 0.63
CA GLN A 44 9.91 14.94 2.03
C GLN A 44 10.97 13.84 2.19
N VAL A 45 10.96 12.84 1.31
CA VAL A 45 11.86 11.67 1.35
C VAL A 45 12.38 11.34 -0.05
N ASP A 46 13.40 10.49 -0.14
CA ASP A 46 13.87 9.93 -1.40
C ASP A 46 13.41 8.47 -1.54
N PHE A 47 12.71 8.17 -2.63
CA PHE A 47 12.29 6.81 -2.96
C PHE A 47 13.34 6.11 -3.81
N ALA A 48 13.60 4.84 -3.48
CA ALA A 48 14.33 3.93 -4.33
C ALA A 48 13.46 3.42 -5.48
N LEU A 49 14.02 2.52 -6.28
CA LEU A 49 13.29 1.81 -7.33
C LEU A 49 12.09 1.04 -6.76
N PRO A 50 10.97 0.98 -7.49
CA PRO A 50 9.78 0.28 -7.03
C PRO A 50 9.94 -1.24 -7.09
N TYR A 51 9.16 -1.95 -6.28
CA TYR A 51 9.09 -3.43 -6.31
C TYR A 51 7.68 -3.97 -6.53
N MET A 52 6.66 -3.10 -6.53
CA MET A 52 5.27 -3.49 -6.68
C MET A 52 4.42 -2.38 -7.30
N LYS A 53 3.44 -2.75 -8.13
CA LYS A 53 2.37 -1.90 -8.69
C LYS A 53 1.17 -1.89 -7.75
N VAL A 54 0.46 -0.78 -7.69
CA VAL A 54 -0.71 -0.63 -6.83
C VAL A 54 -1.73 0.34 -7.42
N SER A 55 -2.99 0.18 -7.04
CA SER A 55 -4.05 1.19 -7.26
C SER A 55 -4.90 1.27 -6.00
N ILE A 56 -5.84 2.21 -5.94
CA ILE A 56 -6.79 2.27 -4.83
C ILE A 56 -7.96 1.30 -5.10
N GLY A 57 -8.43 0.59 -4.08
CA GLY A 57 -9.61 -0.27 -4.14
C GLY A 57 -10.64 0.06 -3.07
N VAL A 58 -11.84 -0.49 -3.23
CA VAL A 58 -12.95 -0.37 -2.27
C VAL A 58 -13.58 -1.73 -2.02
N VAL A 59 -13.61 -2.13 -0.75
CA VAL A 59 -14.30 -3.33 -0.26
C VAL A 59 -15.55 -2.95 0.51
N SER A 60 -16.60 -3.76 0.36
CA SER A 60 -17.91 -3.55 0.99
C SER A 60 -18.61 -4.89 1.25
N PRO A 61 -19.66 -4.92 2.09
CA PRO A 61 -20.45 -6.13 2.31
C PRO A 61 -21.03 -6.70 1.00
N LYS A 62 -21.00 -8.04 0.84
CA LYS A 62 -21.46 -8.76 -0.37
C LYS A 62 -22.92 -8.57 -0.71
N ASP A 63 -23.77 -8.30 0.28
CA ASP A 63 -25.19 -8.02 0.08
C ASP A 63 -25.45 -6.59 -0.41
N LYS A 64 -24.45 -5.71 -0.33
CA LYS A 64 -24.52 -4.27 -0.67
C LYS A 64 -23.23 -3.79 -1.34
N VAL A 65 -22.71 -4.57 -2.28
CA VAL A 65 -21.43 -4.29 -2.94
C VAL A 65 -21.47 -2.93 -3.63
N ILE A 66 -20.50 -2.09 -3.29
CA ILE A 66 -20.28 -0.78 -3.92
C ILE A 66 -19.35 -0.97 -5.12
N LYS A 67 -19.87 -0.71 -6.33
CA LYS A 67 -19.17 -0.96 -7.61
C LYS A 67 -18.70 0.30 -8.30
N ASP A 68 -19.17 1.46 -7.85
CA ASP A 68 -18.71 2.75 -8.34
C ASP A 68 -18.67 3.80 -7.22
N VAL A 69 -17.93 4.87 -7.46
CA VAL A 69 -17.74 5.92 -6.45
C VAL A 69 -19.02 6.71 -6.19
N LYS A 70 -19.98 6.79 -7.13
CA LYS A 70 -21.24 7.51 -6.93
C LYS A 70 -22.15 6.77 -5.95
N GLU A 71 -22.07 5.45 -5.89
CA GLU A 71 -22.78 4.65 -4.90
C GLU A 71 -22.33 4.95 -3.45
N LEU A 72 -21.20 5.65 -3.24
CA LEU A 72 -20.76 6.14 -1.92
C LEU A 72 -21.45 7.45 -1.50
N GLU A 73 -22.24 8.09 -2.36
CA GLU A 73 -22.97 9.30 -1.99
C GLU A 73 -23.98 9.02 -0.85
N GLY A 74 -23.90 9.83 0.21
CA GLY A 74 -24.72 9.62 1.43
C GLY A 74 -24.28 8.44 2.30
N LYS A 75 -23.22 7.71 1.92
CA LYS A 75 -22.62 6.61 2.70
C LYS A 75 -21.40 7.09 3.49
N THR A 76 -20.95 6.25 4.42
CA THR A 76 -19.72 6.47 5.18
C THR A 76 -18.62 5.55 4.65
N LEU A 77 -17.56 6.14 4.07
CA LEU A 77 -16.38 5.41 3.62
C LEU A 77 -15.31 5.43 4.71
N ILE A 78 -14.85 4.25 5.13
CA ILE A 78 -13.76 4.10 6.08
C ILE A 78 -12.43 4.20 5.34
N VAL A 79 -11.49 4.98 5.90
CA VAL A 79 -10.10 5.09 5.41
C VAL A 79 -9.12 5.16 6.59
N THR A 80 -7.87 4.81 6.35
CA THR A 80 -6.77 4.99 7.31
C THR A 80 -6.05 6.31 7.03
N LYS A 81 -5.72 7.09 8.07
CA LYS A 81 -5.03 8.38 7.93
C LYS A 81 -3.63 8.21 7.35
N GLY A 82 -3.23 9.15 6.49
CA GLY A 82 -1.94 9.17 5.81
C GLY A 82 -1.83 8.19 4.63
N THR A 83 -2.94 7.58 4.21
CA THR A 83 -2.99 6.71 3.03
C THR A 83 -3.27 7.52 1.75
N THR A 84 -2.93 6.92 0.61
CA THR A 84 -3.27 7.46 -0.71
C THR A 84 -4.78 7.48 -0.94
N ALA A 85 -5.52 6.49 -0.41
CA ALA A 85 -6.98 6.47 -0.47
C ALA A 85 -7.61 7.68 0.26
N GLU A 86 -7.14 8.02 1.47
CA GLU A 86 -7.60 9.24 2.16
C GLU A 86 -7.41 10.47 1.27
N THR A 87 -6.18 10.70 0.78
CA THR A 87 -5.86 11.86 -0.05
C THR A 87 -6.69 11.89 -1.35
N TYR A 88 -6.88 10.73 -1.97
CA TYR A 88 -7.65 10.60 -3.21
C TYR A 88 -9.11 11.01 -3.01
N PHE A 89 -9.77 10.49 -1.99
CA PHE A 89 -11.18 10.80 -1.74
C PHE A 89 -11.37 12.24 -1.26
N GLU A 90 -10.48 12.78 -0.42
CA GLU A 90 -10.55 14.19 0.00
C GLU A 90 -10.43 15.15 -1.18
N LYS A 91 -9.54 14.86 -2.12
CA LYS A 91 -9.27 15.73 -3.27
C LYS A 91 -10.35 15.64 -4.34
N ASN A 92 -10.77 14.43 -4.69
CA ASN A 92 -11.60 14.19 -5.87
C ASN A 92 -13.10 14.06 -5.53
N TYR A 93 -13.42 13.68 -4.30
CA TYR A 93 -14.80 13.43 -3.85
C TYR A 93 -15.06 14.04 -2.46
N PRO A 94 -14.88 15.35 -2.28
CA PRO A 94 -14.97 16.02 -0.97
C PRO A 94 -16.36 15.90 -0.31
N ASN A 95 -17.39 15.50 -1.06
CA ASN A 95 -18.74 15.28 -0.55
C ASN A 95 -18.95 13.86 0.02
N ILE A 96 -18.04 12.92 -0.22
CA ILE A 96 -18.09 11.59 0.39
C ILE A 96 -17.65 11.71 1.84
N LYS A 97 -18.48 11.18 2.75
CA LYS A 97 -18.19 11.21 4.18
C LYS A 97 -17.10 10.18 4.51
N LEU A 98 -15.93 10.69 4.88
CA LEU A 98 -14.81 9.85 5.33
C LEU A 98 -14.84 9.64 6.85
N GLN A 99 -14.76 8.38 7.26
CA GLN A 99 -14.50 7.99 8.65
C GLN A 99 -13.07 7.50 8.77
N LYS A 100 -12.25 8.28 9.45
CA LYS A 100 -10.79 8.14 9.45
C LYS A 100 -10.29 7.48 10.72
N TYR A 101 -9.41 6.50 10.56
CA TYR A 101 -8.75 5.80 11.67
C TYR A 101 -7.24 5.95 11.59
N ASP A 102 -6.57 5.96 12.75
CA ASP A 102 -5.11 6.03 12.81
C ASP A 102 -4.47 4.68 12.47
N GLN A 103 -5.13 3.58 12.87
CA GLN A 103 -4.65 2.20 12.71
C GLN A 103 -5.54 1.42 11.74
N TYR A 104 -4.92 0.56 10.92
CA TYR A 104 -5.65 -0.38 10.06
C TYR A 104 -6.51 -1.36 10.86
N SER A 105 -6.05 -1.84 12.02
CA SER A 105 -6.83 -2.74 12.87
C SER A 105 -8.17 -2.12 13.28
N ASP A 106 -8.18 -0.82 13.59
CA ASP A 106 -9.39 -0.11 14.01
C ASP A 106 -10.32 0.16 12.82
N ALA A 107 -9.74 0.45 11.64
CA ALA A 107 -10.49 0.59 10.40
C ALA A 107 -11.18 -0.72 9.98
N TYR A 108 -10.45 -1.84 10.05
CA TYR A 108 -11.00 -3.17 9.77
C TYR A 108 -12.11 -3.53 10.76
N GLN A 109 -11.86 -3.34 12.05
CA GLN A 109 -12.88 -3.59 13.06
C GLN A 109 -14.11 -2.71 12.85
N ALA A 110 -13.94 -1.45 12.44
CA ALA A 110 -15.05 -0.56 12.14
C ALA A 110 -15.92 -1.05 10.99
N LEU A 111 -15.33 -1.61 9.94
CA LEU A 111 -16.08 -2.19 8.83
C LEU A 111 -16.81 -3.47 9.28
N LEU A 112 -16.16 -4.32 10.09
CA LEU A 112 -16.77 -5.52 10.67
C LEU A 112 -17.95 -5.19 11.59
N ASP A 113 -17.85 -4.10 12.36
CA ASP A 113 -18.90 -3.62 13.26
C ASP A 113 -20.05 -2.88 12.51
N GLY A 114 -19.94 -2.70 11.19
CA GLY A 114 -20.92 -1.92 10.42
C GLY A 114 -20.91 -0.42 10.73
N ARG A 115 -19.79 0.12 11.24
CA ARG A 115 -19.62 1.56 11.51
C ARG A 115 -19.39 2.39 10.24
N GLY A 116 -19.26 1.74 9.09
CA GLY A 116 -19.20 2.35 7.77
C GLY A 116 -19.70 1.38 6.71
N ASP A 117 -20.00 1.89 5.52
CA ASP A 117 -20.60 1.12 4.43
C ASP A 117 -19.54 0.43 3.55
N ALA A 118 -18.33 0.96 3.53
CA ALA A 118 -17.20 0.42 2.77
C ALA A 118 -15.87 0.85 3.40
N PHE A 119 -14.78 0.21 2.97
CA PHE A 119 -13.41 0.56 3.32
C PHE A 119 -12.57 0.73 2.06
N SER A 120 -11.68 1.73 2.06
CA SER A 120 -10.75 1.98 0.96
C SER A 120 -9.30 2.14 1.43
N THR A 121 -8.42 1.44 0.72
CA THR A 121 -6.95 1.48 0.78
C THR A 121 -6.42 0.95 -0.55
N ASP A 122 -5.18 0.47 -0.61
CA ASP A 122 -4.61 -0.23 -1.74
C ASP A 122 -5.49 -1.42 -2.17
N ASN A 123 -5.69 -1.58 -3.48
CA ASN A 123 -6.53 -2.62 -4.07
C ASN A 123 -6.08 -4.05 -3.70
N THR A 124 -4.78 -4.25 -3.57
CA THR A 124 -4.15 -5.49 -3.12
C THR A 124 -4.51 -5.81 -1.67
N GLU A 125 -4.47 -4.82 -0.79
CA GLU A 125 -4.80 -4.98 0.62
C GLU A 125 -6.30 -5.24 0.85
N VAL A 126 -7.19 -4.49 0.18
CA VAL A 126 -8.64 -4.78 0.29
C VAL A 126 -9.01 -6.14 -0.30
N LEU A 127 -8.30 -6.61 -1.33
CA LEU A 127 -8.48 -7.95 -1.90
C LEU A 127 -8.06 -9.03 -0.91
N ALA A 128 -6.83 -8.93 -0.35
CA ALA A 128 -6.34 -9.87 0.65
C ALA A 128 -7.30 -9.95 1.84
N TRP A 129 -7.73 -8.79 2.34
CA TRP A 129 -8.67 -8.71 3.45
C TRP A 129 -10.03 -9.35 3.12
N ALA A 130 -10.60 -9.09 1.94
CA ALA A 130 -11.88 -9.67 1.53
C ALA A 130 -11.83 -11.20 1.36
N LEU A 131 -10.68 -11.75 0.92
CA LEU A 131 -10.48 -13.20 0.80
C LEU A 131 -10.46 -13.90 2.16
N GLU A 132 -9.93 -13.25 3.19
CA GLU A 132 -9.91 -13.76 4.56
C GLU A 132 -11.21 -13.49 5.34
N ASN A 133 -11.99 -12.48 4.93
CA ASN A 133 -13.22 -12.06 5.61
C ASN A 133 -14.47 -12.37 4.78
N LYS A 134 -15.07 -13.54 5.04
CA LYS A 134 -16.30 -13.96 4.39
C LYS A 134 -17.40 -12.91 4.56
N GLY A 135 -18.16 -12.67 3.49
CA GLY A 135 -19.24 -11.69 3.48
C GLY A 135 -18.83 -10.31 2.94
N TYR A 136 -17.58 -10.13 2.52
CA TYR A 136 -17.09 -8.91 1.89
C TYR A 136 -16.57 -9.15 0.47
N GLU A 137 -16.66 -8.12 -0.38
CA GLU A 137 -16.24 -8.16 -1.78
C GLU A 137 -15.64 -6.82 -2.20
N VAL A 138 -14.58 -6.89 -3.01
CA VAL A 138 -13.97 -5.74 -3.65
C VAL A 138 -14.81 -5.39 -4.88
N GLY A 139 -15.68 -4.39 -4.74
CA GLY A 139 -16.54 -3.93 -5.85
C GLY A 139 -15.85 -2.91 -6.76
N ILE A 140 -14.85 -2.19 -6.24
CA ILE A 140 -13.98 -1.32 -7.03
C ILE A 140 -12.54 -1.80 -6.90
N THR A 141 -11.96 -2.28 -8.00
CA THR A 141 -10.64 -2.91 -8.03
C THR A 141 -9.50 -1.98 -8.44
N SER A 142 -9.83 -0.80 -8.97
CA SER A 142 -8.87 0.24 -9.33
C SER A 142 -9.55 1.61 -9.36
N LEU A 143 -8.94 2.58 -8.66
CA LEU A 143 -9.28 4.00 -8.67
C LEU A 143 -8.00 4.82 -8.76
N GLY A 144 -8.08 5.93 -9.49
CA GLY A 144 -6.95 6.80 -9.77
C GLY A 144 -6.00 6.20 -10.80
N ASP A 145 -4.87 6.88 -11.00
CA ASP A 145 -3.81 6.36 -11.85
C ASP A 145 -3.06 5.24 -11.12
N PRO A 146 -2.59 4.20 -11.84
CA PRO A 146 -1.72 3.19 -11.25
C PRO A 146 -0.45 3.82 -10.68
N ASP A 147 -0.12 3.43 -9.46
CA ASP A 147 1.05 3.88 -8.72
C ASP A 147 2.01 2.71 -8.47
N THR A 148 3.12 3.00 -7.80
CA THR A 148 4.07 1.99 -7.35
C THR A 148 4.38 2.11 -5.87
N ILE A 149 4.74 0.98 -5.27
CA ILE A 149 5.30 0.89 -3.93
C ILE A 149 6.83 0.79 -4.05
N ALA A 150 7.54 1.57 -3.24
CA ALA A 150 8.99 1.55 -3.20
C ALA A 150 9.54 1.73 -1.78
N PRO A 151 10.78 1.30 -1.50
CA PRO A 151 11.48 1.70 -0.29
C PRO A 151 11.73 3.21 -0.32
N ALA A 152 11.71 3.85 0.85
CA ALA A 152 12.17 5.23 0.97
C ALA A 152 13.23 5.38 2.06
N VAL A 153 14.11 6.36 1.86
CA VAL A 153 15.16 6.76 2.78
C VAL A 153 15.01 8.25 3.12
N GLN A 154 15.71 8.72 4.16
CA GLN A 154 15.75 10.14 4.47
C GLN A 154 16.23 10.95 3.25
N LYS A 155 15.60 12.11 3.03
CA LYS A 155 15.94 13.04 1.95
C LYS A 155 17.43 13.36 1.94
N GLY A 156 18.08 13.18 0.79
CA GLY A 156 19.49 13.45 0.58
C GLY A 156 20.44 12.29 0.91
N ASN A 157 19.96 11.18 1.48
CA ASN A 157 20.80 10.00 1.78
C ASN A 157 21.09 9.18 0.52
N LYS A 158 21.93 9.75 -0.36
CA LYS A 158 22.28 9.16 -1.67
C LYS A 158 23.00 7.83 -1.55
N GLU A 159 23.88 7.66 -0.56
CA GLU A 159 24.65 6.42 -0.39
C GLU A 159 23.72 5.23 -0.14
N LEU A 160 22.78 5.37 0.79
CA LEU A 160 21.81 4.31 1.07
C LEU A 160 20.83 4.10 -0.09
N LEU A 161 20.38 5.19 -0.72
CA LEU A 161 19.51 5.14 -1.89
C LEU A 161 20.15 4.35 -3.04
N ASP A 162 21.40 4.66 -3.38
CA ASP A 162 22.15 4.02 -4.46
C ASP A 162 22.42 2.55 -4.15
N PHE A 163 22.72 2.22 -2.88
CA PHE A 163 22.83 0.85 -2.41
C PHE A 163 21.53 0.08 -2.65
N ILE A 164 20.38 0.62 -2.20
CA ILE A 164 19.08 -0.04 -2.35
C ILE A 164 18.73 -0.22 -3.83
N ASN A 165 18.95 0.80 -4.66
CA ASN A 165 18.68 0.72 -6.10
C ASN A 165 19.52 -0.36 -6.79
N LYS A 166 20.80 -0.48 -6.42
CA LYS A 166 21.67 -1.54 -6.93
C LYS A 166 21.20 -2.92 -6.46
N ASP A 167 20.78 -3.05 -5.20
CA ASP A 167 20.27 -4.31 -4.65
C ASP A 167 18.97 -4.73 -5.35
N ILE A 168 18.02 -3.81 -5.55
CA ILE A 168 16.76 -4.08 -6.27
C ILE A 168 17.02 -4.57 -7.70
N LYS A 169 17.96 -3.95 -8.43
CA LYS A 169 18.34 -4.40 -9.78
C LYS A 169 18.90 -5.83 -9.78
N LYS A 170 19.84 -6.11 -8.87
CA LYS A 170 20.41 -7.45 -8.70
C LYS A 170 19.34 -8.49 -8.37
N LEU A 171 18.43 -8.16 -7.43
CA LEU A 171 17.29 -9.01 -7.08
C LEU A 171 16.37 -9.25 -8.28
N GLY A 172 16.19 -8.24 -9.14
CA GLY A 172 15.50 -8.33 -10.42
C GLY A 172 16.05 -9.40 -11.36
N GLU A 173 17.38 -9.44 -11.52
CA GLU A 173 18.07 -10.45 -12.34
C GLU A 173 17.85 -11.88 -11.81
N GLU A 174 17.53 -12.03 -10.52
CA GLU A 174 17.28 -13.30 -9.85
C GLU A 174 15.79 -13.70 -9.82
N ASN A 175 14.88 -12.89 -10.42
CA ASN A 175 13.42 -12.99 -10.26
C ASN A 175 12.99 -13.07 -8.79
N PHE A 176 13.64 -12.26 -7.94
CA PHE A 176 13.42 -12.32 -6.50
C PHE A 176 11.99 -11.94 -6.14
N PHE A 177 11.43 -10.87 -6.72
CA PHE A 177 10.12 -10.36 -6.30
C PHE A 177 8.98 -11.28 -6.77
N HIS A 178 9.11 -11.98 -7.90
CA HIS A 178 8.18 -13.05 -8.28
C HIS A 178 8.24 -14.21 -7.29
N LYS A 179 9.46 -14.65 -6.90
CA LYS A 179 9.62 -15.72 -5.90
C LYS A 179 9.07 -15.30 -4.53
N ASP A 180 9.23 -14.04 -4.16
CA ASP A 180 8.70 -13.50 -2.91
C ASP A 180 7.18 -13.42 -2.95
N TYR A 181 6.60 -13.01 -4.09
CA TYR A 181 5.15 -13.06 -4.32
C TYR A 181 4.60 -14.48 -4.13
N GLU A 182 5.18 -15.49 -4.79
CA GLU A 182 4.75 -16.90 -4.66
C GLU A 182 4.80 -17.40 -3.22
N LYS A 183 5.78 -16.91 -2.45
CA LYS A 183 5.99 -17.32 -1.06
C LYS A 183 5.06 -16.61 -0.08
N THR A 184 4.77 -15.33 -0.31
CA THR A 184 4.19 -14.44 0.71
C THR A 184 2.80 -13.93 0.37
N LEU A 185 2.45 -13.85 -0.91
CA LEU A 185 1.23 -13.23 -1.40
C LEU A 185 0.30 -14.23 -2.08
N HIS A 186 0.84 -15.14 -2.90
CA HIS A 186 0.05 -16.18 -3.55
C HIS A 186 -0.77 -17.05 -2.58
N PRO A 187 -0.28 -17.43 -1.37
CA PRO A 187 -1.10 -18.20 -0.41
C PRO A 187 -2.39 -17.49 0.01
N THR A 188 -2.42 -16.16 -0.02
CA THR A 188 -3.59 -15.35 0.28
C THR A 188 -4.43 -15.09 -0.96
N TYR A 189 -3.81 -14.71 -2.09
CA TYR A 189 -4.54 -14.31 -3.29
C TYR A 189 -5.07 -15.47 -4.14
N GLY A 190 -4.38 -16.61 -4.14
CA GLY A 190 -4.61 -17.68 -5.11
C GLY A 190 -4.67 -17.14 -6.54
N ASP A 191 -5.69 -17.55 -7.30
CA ASP A 191 -5.89 -17.12 -8.69
C ASP A 191 -6.46 -15.69 -8.83
N SER A 192 -6.75 -14.98 -7.72
CA SER A 192 -7.42 -13.67 -7.74
C SER A 192 -6.49 -12.52 -8.10
N ALA A 193 -5.17 -12.71 -8.00
CA ALA A 193 -4.16 -11.78 -8.47
C ALA A 193 -2.99 -12.59 -9.03
N LYS A 194 -2.38 -12.14 -10.13
CA LYS A 194 -1.18 -12.79 -10.68
C LYS A 194 0.06 -12.00 -10.32
N ALA A 195 1.19 -12.68 -10.20
CA ALA A 195 2.48 -12.06 -9.94
C ALA A 195 2.78 -10.92 -10.94
N ASP A 196 2.61 -11.18 -12.24
CA ASP A 196 2.91 -10.20 -13.31
C ASP A 196 2.08 -8.91 -13.26
N ASP A 197 0.91 -8.94 -12.61
CA ASP A 197 0.05 -7.77 -12.46
C ASP A 197 0.53 -6.84 -11.33
N LEU A 198 1.27 -7.39 -10.36
CA LEU A 198 1.65 -6.69 -9.13
C LEU A 198 3.15 -6.48 -8.99
N VAL A 199 3.98 -7.42 -9.45
CA VAL A 199 5.41 -7.43 -9.21
C VAL A 199 6.13 -6.46 -10.15
N VAL A 200 7.14 -5.78 -9.62
CA VAL A 200 8.10 -5.00 -10.41
C VAL A 200 9.50 -5.57 -10.17
N GLU A 201 10.05 -6.26 -11.16
CA GLU A 201 11.44 -6.74 -11.10
C GLU A 201 12.41 -5.63 -11.48
N GLY A 202 13.49 -5.51 -10.71
CA GLY A 202 14.58 -4.59 -11.01
C GLY A 202 14.24 -3.10 -11.02
N GLY A 203 13.03 -2.72 -10.57
CA GLY A 203 12.55 -1.34 -10.63
C GLY A 203 11.92 -0.92 -11.97
N GLU A 204 11.72 -1.86 -12.88
CA GLU A 204 11.23 -1.56 -14.23
C GLU A 204 9.71 -1.75 -14.35
N VAL A 205 8.99 -0.63 -14.34
CA VAL A 205 7.53 -0.63 -14.56
C VAL A 205 7.27 -0.82 -16.06
N LYS A 206 6.82 -2.03 -16.43
CA LYS A 206 6.37 -2.37 -17.78
C LYS A 206 4.90 -2.04 -18.00
#